data_AF-A0A2G8K149-F1
#
_entry.id   AF-A0A2G8K149-F1
#
_cell.length_a   1.000
_cell.length_b   1.000
_cell.length_c   1.000
_cell.angle_alpha   90.00
_cell.angle_beta   90.00
_cell.angle_gamma   90.00
#
_symmetry.space_group_name_H-M   'P 1'
#
loop_
_entity.id
_entity.type
_entity.pdbx_description
1 polymer ?
#
loop_
_entity_poly.entity_id
_entity_poly.type
_entity_poly.pdbx_seq_one_letter_code
_entity_poly.pdbx_strand_id
1 'polypeptide(L)'
;MKESKESSPAFDSSSEEPAQEHADVFTTKLTDRPKITYNWKDITGDFIESSADLKLGELLHDANFGLFEAMSAIEMMDPKMDAGMVCNQSGRKVLNFEQAIKAGTIKTKDLTSQELIGITDTTLACFVTWLEGHSLAQTVFTNLYSHNPSLVEDRTLKALTLLFLRWWIS
;
A
#
# COMPACT_ATOMS: atom_id res chain seq x y z
N MET A 1 -33.64 23.15 -51.57
CA MET A 1 -32.64 22.28 -50.93
C MET A 1 -32.62 22.70 -49.47
N LYS A 2 -33.20 21.87 -48.59
CA LYS A 2 -33.57 22.22 -47.21
C LYS A 2 -32.38 21.99 -46.26
N GLU A 3 -32.20 22.92 -45.33
CA GLU A 3 -31.46 22.73 -44.07
C GLU A 3 -32.00 21.54 -43.28
N SER A 4 -31.12 20.81 -42.61
CA SER A 4 -31.46 19.93 -41.47
C SER A 4 -30.23 19.83 -40.57
N LYS A 5 -30.40 20.29 -39.32
CA LYS A 5 -29.43 20.20 -38.22
C LYS A 5 -29.09 18.74 -37.93
N GLU A 6 -27.81 18.43 -37.81
CA GLU A 6 -27.35 17.13 -37.31
C GLU A 6 -27.20 17.22 -35.78
N SER A 7 -28.07 16.48 -35.09
CA SER A 7 -28.16 16.38 -33.64
C SER A 7 -27.14 15.39 -33.09
N SER A 8 -26.34 15.80 -32.11
CA SER A 8 -25.48 14.91 -31.33
C SER A 8 -26.28 13.81 -30.63
N PRO A 9 -25.79 12.56 -30.57
CA PRO A 9 -26.47 11.48 -29.86
C PRO A 9 -26.29 11.64 -28.34
N ALA A 10 -27.38 11.36 -27.62
CA ALA A 10 -27.47 11.36 -26.17
C ALA A 10 -26.65 10.21 -25.55
N PHE A 11 -26.03 10.50 -24.40
CA PHE A 11 -25.39 9.51 -23.53
C PHE A 11 -26.48 8.67 -22.85
N ASP A 12 -26.69 7.45 -23.36
CA ASP A 12 -27.64 6.48 -22.81
C ASP A 12 -26.94 5.65 -21.71
N SER A 13 -27.41 5.88 -20.48
CA SER A 13 -27.02 5.15 -19.28
C SER A 13 -27.84 3.87 -19.16
N SER A 14 -27.35 2.74 -19.65
CA SER A 14 -27.86 1.39 -19.30
C SER A 14 -26.99 0.29 -19.92
N SER A 15 -25.97 -0.21 -19.20
CA SER A 15 -25.51 -1.62 -19.18
C SER A 15 -24.07 -1.74 -18.63
N GLU A 16 -23.94 -1.78 -17.30
CA GLU A 16 -22.74 -2.36 -16.68
C GLU A 16 -23.05 -3.80 -16.28
N GLU A 17 -22.43 -4.76 -16.97
CA GLU A 17 -22.41 -6.16 -16.56
C GLU A 17 -21.50 -6.34 -15.33
N PRO A 18 -21.89 -7.14 -14.32
CA PRO A 18 -21.04 -7.38 -13.16
C PRO A 18 -19.92 -8.38 -13.48
N ALA A 19 -18.68 -7.95 -13.22
CA ALA A 19 -17.49 -8.78 -13.28
C ALA A 19 -17.55 -9.95 -12.27
N GLN A 20 -17.28 -11.17 -12.74
CA GLN A 20 -17.25 -12.39 -11.94
C GLN A 20 -16.06 -12.39 -10.96
N GLU A 21 -16.34 -12.42 -9.66
CA GLU A 21 -15.36 -12.67 -8.61
C GLU A 21 -14.92 -14.15 -8.62
N HIS A 22 -13.62 -14.38 -8.80
CA HIS A 22 -12.98 -15.68 -8.60
C HIS A 22 -12.76 -15.90 -7.10
N ALA A 23 -13.60 -16.71 -6.47
CA ALA A 23 -13.51 -17.04 -5.05
C ALA A 23 -12.34 -18.01 -4.78
N ASP A 24 -11.30 -17.52 -4.11
CA ASP A 24 -10.20 -18.35 -3.61
C ASP A 24 -10.54 -19.03 -2.27
N VAL A 25 -10.07 -20.26 -2.14
CA VAL A 25 -10.39 -21.29 -1.15
C VAL A 25 -9.89 -20.90 0.25
N PHE A 26 -10.68 -20.16 1.04
CA PHE A 26 -10.41 -19.99 2.48
C PHE A 26 -11.70 -19.83 3.30
N THR A 27 -12.72 -20.64 3.01
CA THR A 27 -13.96 -20.66 3.79
C THR A 27 -14.04 -21.92 4.63
N THR A 28 -13.37 -21.96 5.78
CA THR A 28 -13.96 -22.67 6.93
C THR A 28 -13.44 -22.10 8.26
N LYS A 29 -14.40 -21.60 9.07
CA LYS A 29 -14.31 -21.20 10.49
C LYS A 29 -13.99 -19.74 10.83
N LEU A 30 -14.82 -18.80 10.37
CA LEU A 30 -15.01 -17.49 11.02
C LEU A 30 -16.49 -17.06 10.93
N THR A 31 -17.40 -17.85 11.50
CA THR A 31 -18.85 -17.53 11.49
C THR A 31 -19.37 -17.36 12.91
N ASP A 32 -18.89 -16.32 13.61
CA ASP A 32 -19.69 -15.72 14.70
C ASP A 32 -19.26 -14.29 15.05
N ARG A 33 -18.85 -13.50 14.05
CA ARG A 33 -18.72 -12.05 14.25
C ARG A 33 -20.08 -11.42 13.98
N PRO A 34 -20.63 -10.59 14.89
CA PRO A 34 -21.88 -9.91 14.63
C PRO A 34 -21.75 -9.12 13.33
N LYS A 35 -22.66 -9.38 12.39
CA LYS A 35 -22.70 -8.69 11.10
C LYS A 35 -23.05 -7.23 11.39
N ILE A 36 -22.05 -6.35 11.30
CA ILE A 36 -22.27 -4.92 11.48
C ILE A 36 -23.07 -4.45 10.26
N THR A 37 -24.35 -4.16 10.47
CA THR A 37 -25.22 -3.58 9.44
C THR A 37 -25.00 -2.07 9.44
N TYR A 38 -24.31 -1.57 8.43
CA TYR A 38 -24.13 -0.14 8.23
C TYR A 38 -25.34 0.45 7.48
N ASN A 39 -25.87 1.58 7.97
CA ASN A 39 -26.87 2.36 7.26
C ASN A 39 -26.18 3.59 6.65
N TRP A 40 -25.59 3.39 5.47
CA TRP A 40 -24.94 4.48 4.74
C TRP A 40 -25.99 5.40 4.15
N LYS A 41 -25.91 6.69 4.48
CA LYS A 41 -26.72 7.74 3.86
C LYS A 41 -25.81 8.58 2.98
N ASP A 42 -26.19 8.76 1.72
CA ASP A 42 -25.52 9.70 0.83
C ASP A 42 -25.83 11.14 1.28
N ILE A 43 -24.77 11.90 1.52
CA ILE A 43 -24.82 13.31 1.95
C ILE A 43 -24.09 14.23 0.95
N THR A 44 -23.72 13.73 -0.23
CA THR A 44 -22.89 14.46 -1.19
C THR A 44 -23.53 15.79 -1.61
N GLY A 45 -24.84 15.79 -1.87
CA GLY A 45 -25.58 17.00 -2.22
C GLY A 45 -25.61 18.02 -1.09
N ASP A 46 -26.08 17.61 0.08
CA ASP A 46 -26.18 18.45 1.29
C ASP A 46 -24.81 19.05 1.68
N PHE A 47 -23.73 18.28 1.52
CA PHE A 47 -22.37 18.72 1.81
C PHE A 47 -21.88 19.80 0.82
N ILE A 48 -22.07 19.58 -0.49
CA ILE A 48 -21.67 20.55 -1.52
C ILE A 48 -22.45 21.86 -1.35
N GLU A 49 -23.76 21.78 -1.11
CA GLU A 49 -24.59 22.96 -0.85
C GLU A 49 -24.11 23.74 0.38
N SER A 50 -23.90 23.07 1.50
CA SER A 50 -23.40 23.71 2.73
C SER A 50 -21.99 24.29 2.57
N SER A 51 -21.15 23.67 1.73
CA SER A 51 -19.79 24.15 1.49
C SER A 51 -19.73 25.44 0.66
N ALA A 52 -20.80 25.77 -0.08
CA ALA A 52 -20.85 26.98 -0.91
C ALA A 52 -20.88 28.27 -0.07
N ASP A 53 -21.27 28.20 1.20
CA ASP A 53 -21.31 29.33 2.13
C ASP A 53 -19.91 29.74 2.64
N LEU A 54 -18.90 28.89 2.47
CA LEU A 54 -17.52 29.19 2.83
C LEU A 54 -16.92 30.22 1.87
N LYS A 55 -16.37 31.31 2.43
CA LYS A 55 -15.68 32.33 1.63
C LYS A 55 -14.27 31.90 1.29
N LEU A 56 -13.70 32.55 0.28
CA LEU A 56 -12.31 32.36 -0.09
C LEU A 56 -11.39 32.64 1.10
N GLY A 57 -10.61 31.63 1.50
CA GLY A 57 -9.69 31.70 2.63
C GLY A 57 -10.26 31.23 3.97
N GLU A 58 -11.54 30.83 4.03
CA GLU A 58 -12.13 30.18 5.20
C GLU A 58 -11.89 28.67 5.17
N LEU A 59 -11.60 28.08 6.33
CA LEU A 59 -11.38 26.64 6.51
C LEU A 59 -12.21 26.17 7.71
N LEU A 60 -13.11 25.22 7.49
CA LEU A 60 -13.85 24.57 8.56
C LEU A 60 -13.05 23.38 9.09
N HIS A 61 -12.62 23.46 10.34
CA HIS A 61 -11.92 22.37 11.02
C HIS A 61 -12.22 22.40 12.52
N ASP A 62 -11.89 21.31 13.21
CA ASP A 62 -12.01 21.23 14.67
C ASP A 62 -11.00 22.18 15.35
N ALA A 63 -11.34 22.73 16.51
CA ALA A 63 -10.51 23.68 17.24
C ALA A 63 -9.12 23.12 17.62
N ASN A 64 -9.00 21.79 17.72
CA ASN A 64 -7.76 21.11 18.05
C ASN A 64 -6.93 20.71 16.83
N PHE A 65 -7.48 20.83 15.60
CA PHE A 65 -6.78 20.47 14.38
C PHE A 65 -5.93 21.64 13.86
N GLY A 66 -4.61 21.45 13.80
CA GLY A 66 -3.68 22.47 13.35
C GLY A 66 -3.34 22.38 11.86
N LEU A 67 -3.06 23.51 11.20
CA LEU A 67 -2.58 23.50 9.80
C LEU A 67 -1.27 22.72 9.63
N PHE A 68 -0.42 22.67 10.66
CA PHE A 68 0.82 21.88 10.62
C PHE A 68 0.55 20.38 10.55
N GLU A 69 -0.55 19.91 11.14
CA GLU A 69 -0.98 18.50 11.03
C GLU A 69 -1.52 18.24 9.63
N ALA A 70 -2.30 19.17 9.08
CA ALA A 70 -2.82 19.10 7.71
C ALA A 70 -1.70 18.99 6.66
N MET A 71 -0.53 19.62 6.89
CA MET A 71 0.62 19.52 5.99
C MET A 71 1.20 18.11 5.87
N SER A 72 0.98 17.25 6.88
CA SER A 72 1.42 15.86 6.86
C SER A 72 0.37 14.90 6.28
N ALA A 73 -0.82 15.42 5.94
CA ALA A 73 -1.88 14.60 5.37
C ALA A 73 -1.49 14.06 3.99
N ILE A 74 -1.93 12.83 3.72
CA ILE A 74 -1.74 12.18 2.43
C ILE A 74 -2.82 12.69 1.46
N GLU A 75 -2.40 13.24 0.33
CA GLU A 75 -3.29 13.62 -0.77
C GLU A 75 -3.53 12.42 -1.67
N MET A 76 -4.77 11.93 -1.71
CA MET A 76 -5.15 10.81 -2.57
C MET A 76 -5.06 11.22 -4.04
N MET A 77 -4.70 10.26 -4.90
CA MET A 77 -4.53 10.45 -6.36
C MET A 77 -3.37 11.36 -6.78
N ASP A 78 -2.59 11.92 -5.86
CA ASP A 78 -1.35 12.61 -6.20
C ASP A 78 -0.20 11.60 -6.42
N PRO A 79 0.49 11.60 -7.58
CA PRO A 79 1.55 10.62 -7.87
C PRO A 79 2.76 10.64 -6.92
N LYS A 80 2.99 11.72 -6.16
CA LYS A 80 4.11 11.85 -5.21
C LYS A 80 3.69 11.53 -3.78
N MET A 81 2.45 11.82 -3.41
CA MET A 81 1.93 11.63 -2.04
C MET A 81 1.18 10.31 -1.87
N ASP A 82 0.59 9.76 -2.94
CA ASP A 82 -0.19 8.51 -2.92
C ASP A 82 0.64 7.31 -3.40
N ALA A 83 1.06 6.46 -2.46
CA ALA A 83 1.79 5.23 -2.74
C ALA A 83 1.00 4.25 -3.63
N GLY A 84 -0.35 4.29 -3.60
CA GLY A 84 -1.22 3.46 -4.44
C GLY A 84 -1.07 3.80 -5.93
N MET A 85 -0.82 5.07 -6.25
CA MET A 85 -0.61 5.55 -7.62
C MET A 85 0.72 5.05 -8.21
N VAL A 86 1.81 5.11 -7.42
CA VAL A 86 3.16 4.68 -7.86
C VAL A 86 3.23 3.18 -8.14
N CYS A 87 2.55 2.37 -7.33
CA CYS A 87 2.50 0.91 -7.50
C CYS A 87 1.81 0.48 -8.81
N ASN A 88 0.83 1.25 -9.28
CA ASN A 88 0.08 0.95 -10.49
C ASN A 88 0.77 1.47 -11.77
N GLN A 89 1.45 2.62 -11.69
CA GLN A 89 2.07 3.26 -12.87
C GLN A 89 3.36 2.57 -13.35
N SER A 90 4.12 1.96 -12.45
CA SER A 90 5.47 1.49 -12.76
C SER A 90 5.52 0.12 -13.45
N GLY A 91 4.39 -0.61 -13.56
CA GLY A 91 4.34 -2.01 -14.01
C GLY A 91 5.16 -2.99 -13.14
N ARG A 92 5.89 -2.48 -12.14
CA ARG A 92 6.69 -3.22 -11.17
C ARG A 92 5.77 -3.65 -10.05
N LYS A 93 5.31 -4.90 -10.11
CA LYS A 93 4.65 -5.53 -8.98
C LYS A 93 5.65 -5.61 -7.84
N VAL A 94 5.41 -4.86 -6.76
CA VAL A 94 6.16 -5.02 -5.51
C VAL A 94 5.84 -6.42 -4.99
N LEU A 95 6.81 -7.33 -5.11
CA LEU A 95 6.63 -8.72 -4.69
C LEU A 95 6.78 -8.78 -3.18
N ASN A 96 5.79 -9.33 -2.49
CA ASN A 96 5.96 -9.70 -1.09
C ASN A 96 6.89 -10.91 -0.97
N PHE A 97 7.41 -11.19 0.22
CA PHE A 97 8.41 -12.26 0.45
C PHE A 97 7.99 -13.62 -0.16
N GLU A 98 6.77 -14.08 0.10
CA GLU A 98 6.26 -15.34 -0.46
C GLU A 98 6.09 -15.30 -1.98
N GLN A 99 5.68 -14.15 -2.52
CA GLN A 99 5.51 -13.98 -3.97
C GLN A 99 6.88 -14.00 -4.68
N ALA A 100 7.90 -13.44 -4.05
CA ALA A 100 9.25 -13.40 -4.57
C ALA A 100 9.95 -14.78 -4.52
N ILE A 101 9.61 -15.61 -3.52
CA ILE A 101 9.99 -17.03 -3.49
C ILE A 101 9.30 -17.80 -4.63
N LYS A 102 7.97 -17.64 -4.78
CA LYS A 102 7.20 -18.31 -5.85
C LYS A 102 7.66 -17.91 -7.25
N ALA A 103 8.07 -16.65 -7.42
CA ALA A 103 8.64 -16.13 -8.67
C ALA A 103 10.11 -16.56 -8.90
N GLY A 104 10.73 -17.29 -7.96
CA GLY A 104 12.12 -17.71 -8.05
C GLY A 104 13.13 -16.56 -8.03
N THR A 105 12.69 -15.35 -7.66
CA THR A 105 13.54 -14.16 -7.60
C THR A 105 14.45 -14.18 -6.38
N ILE A 106 14.06 -14.91 -5.33
CA ILE A 106 14.80 -15.00 -4.07
C ILE A 106 15.00 -16.48 -3.70
N LYS A 107 16.23 -16.83 -3.33
CA LYS A 107 16.57 -18.16 -2.81
C LYS A 107 16.47 -18.18 -1.29
N THR A 108 15.87 -19.22 -0.74
CA THR A 108 15.74 -19.46 0.71
C THR A 108 16.69 -20.54 1.22
N LYS A 109 17.25 -21.35 0.32
CA LYS A 109 18.15 -22.48 0.57
C LYS A 109 19.29 -22.50 -0.44
N ASP A 110 20.35 -23.26 -0.12
CA ASP A 110 21.52 -23.48 -0.98
C ASP A 110 22.20 -22.18 -1.47
N LEU A 111 22.25 -21.17 -0.59
CA LEU A 111 22.96 -19.92 -0.85
C LEU A 111 24.47 -20.19 -0.87
N THR A 112 25.15 -19.70 -1.91
CA THR A 112 26.61 -19.74 -1.96
C THR A 112 27.20 -18.78 -0.92
N SER A 113 28.44 -19.03 -0.48
CA SER A 113 29.11 -18.15 0.48
C SER A 113 29.21 -16.71 -0.03
N GLN A 114 29.35 -16.50 -1.34
CA GLN A 114 29.37 -15.16 -1.94
C GLN A 114 28.02 -14.46 -1.86
N GLU A 115 26.92 -15.15 -2.15
CA GLU A 115 25.56 -14.60 -2.01
C GLU A 115 25.28 -14.25 -0.54
N LEU A 116 25.70 -15.11 0.39
CA LEU A 116 25.49 -14.90 1.82
C LEU A 116 26.25 -13.67 2.35
N ILE A 117 27.51 -13.49 1.92
CA ILE A 117 28.29 -12.29 2.23
C ILE A 117 27.63 -11.06 1.62
N GLY A 118 27.22 -11.11 0.35
CA GLY A 118 26.54 -9.98 -0.31
C GLY A 118 25.25 -9.55 0.38
N ILE A 119 24.42 -10.50 0.82
CA ILE A 119 23.20 -10.22 1.59
C ILE A 119 23.55 -9.62 2.96
N THR A 120 24.57 -10.15 3.62
CA THR A 120 25.05 -9.66 4.92
C THR A 120 25.57 -8.22 4.82
N ASP A 121 26.42 -7.94 3.84
CA ASP A 121 26.99 -6.60 3.61
C ASP A 121 25.90 -5.59 3.27
N THR A 122 24.92 -5.98 2.44
CA THR A 122 23.78 -5.13 2.10
C THR A 122 22.92 -4.85 3.34
N THR A 123 22.69 -5.86 4.18
CA THR A 123 21.92 -5.70 5.43
C THR A 123 22.64 -4.75 6.40
N LEU A 124 23.95 -4.87 6.52
CA LEU A 124 24.78 -3.98 7.34
C LEU A 124 24.80 -2.55 6.78
N ALA A 125 24.90 -2.38 5.46
CA ALA A 125 24.83 -1.07 4.82
C ALA A 125 23.49 -0.39 5.09
N CYS A 126 22.37 -1.10 4.90
CA CYS A 126 21.03 -0.59 5.24
C CYS A 126 20.92 -0.20 6.71
N PHE A 127 21.52 -0.98 7.61
CA PHE A 127 21.56 -0.69 9.04
C PHE A 127 22.35 0.59 9.35
N VAL A 128 23.52 0.78 8.76
CA VAL A 128 24.32 2.01 8.92
C VAL A 128 23.57 3.23 8.38
N THR A 129 22.96 3.12 7.18
CA THR A 129 22.15 4.22 6.61
C THR A 129 20.97 4.58 7.50
N TRP A 130 20.36 3.60 8.16
CA TRP A 130 19.33 3.86 9.18
C TRP A 130 19.89 4.63 10.39
N LEU A 131 21.06 4.25 10.90
CA LEU A 131 21.73 4.97 11.99
C LEU A 131 22.12 6.41 11.62
N GLU A 132 22.35 6.69 10.35
CA GLU A 132 22.61 8.04 9.83
C GLU A 132 21.35 8.94 9.76
N GLY A 133 20.17 8.38 10.05
CA GLY A 133 18.91 9.14 10.20
C GLY A 133 17.89 8.91 9.09
N HIS A 134 18.14 8.00 8.15
CA HIS A 134 17.13 7.61 7.16
C HIS A 134 16.00 6.79 7.80
N SER A 135 14.84 6.74 7.16
CA SER A 135 13.72 5.96 7.71
C SER A 135 13.99 4.45 7.65
N LEU A 136 13.50 3.73 8.65
CA LEU A 136 13.63 2.27 8.72
C LEU A 136 12.92 1.57 7.55
N ALA A 137 11.74 2.09 7.16
CA ALA A 137 10.94 1.58 6.05
C ALA A 137 11.71 1.63 4.72
N GLN A 138 12.57 2.63 4.54
CA GLN A 138 13.38 2.82 3.33
C GLN A 138 14.75 2.14 3.38
N THR A 139 15.11 1.53 4.50
CA THR A 139 16.45 0.94 4.73
C THR A 139 16.33 -0.53 5.14
N VAL A 140 16.29 -0.84 6.44
CA VAL A 140 16.32 -2.22 6.95
C VAL A 140 15.11 -3.05 6.47
N PHE A 141 13.94 -2.42 6.32
CA PHE A 141 12.73 -3.11 5.85
C PHE A 141 12.66 -3.31 4.34
N THR A 142 13.62 -2.80 3.56
CA THR A 142 13.76 -3.20 2.16
C THR A 142 14.36 -4.60 2.03
N ASN A 143 14.97 -5.15 3.09
CA ASN A 143 15.44 -6.52 3.09
C ASN A 143 14.25 -7.48 3.25
N LEU A 144 13.88 -8.15 2.15
CA LEU A 144 12.77 -9.10 2.09
C LEU A 144 12.93 -10.27 3.08
N TYR A 145 14.15 -10.71 3.38
CA TYR A 145 14.41 -11.80 4.33
C TYR A 145 13.96 -11.48 5.76
N SER A 146 13.85 -10.19 6.11
CA SER A 146 13.41 -9.73 7.44
C SER A 146 11.91 -9.85 7.68
N HIS A 147 11.11 -9.96 6.61
CA HIS A 147 9.65 -9.99 6.73
C HIS A 147 9.14 -11.33 7.26
N ASN A 148 9.80 -12.45 6.91
CA ASN A 148 9.43 -13.79 7.38
C ASN A 148 10.65 -14.69 7.62
N PRO A 149 11.31 -14.59 8.80
CA PRO A 149 12.50 -15.38 9.13
C PRO A 149 12.24 -16.90 9.25
N SER A 150 10.98 -17.32 9.43
CA SER A 150 10.59 -18.73 9.55
C SER A 150 10.78 -19.51 8.25
N LEU A 151 10.61 -18.83 7.12
CA LEU A 151 10.70 -19.38 5.77
C LEU A 151 12.13 -19.38 5.20
N VAL A 152 13.09 -18.78 5.92
CA VAL A 152 14.51 -18.85 5.57
C VAL A 152 15.07 -20.17 6.09
N GLU A 153 15.56 -21.02 5.18
CA GLU A 153 16.10 -22.34 5.52
C GLU A 153 17.59 -22.27 5.87
N ASP A 154 18.34 -21.33 5.29
CA ASP A 154 19.75 -21.12 5.62
C ASP A 154 19.95 -20.66 7.07
N ARG A 155 20.77 -21.41 7.82
CA ARG A 155 21.00 -21.18 9.25
C ARG A 155 21.66 -19.84 9.54
N THR A 156 22.62 -19.43 8.71
CA THR A 156 23.43 -18.24 8.94
C THR A 156 22.60 -16.99 8.65
N LEU A 157 21.90 -16.97 7.52
CA LEU A 157 21.00 -15.87 7.18
C LEU A 157 19.86 -15.77 8.21
N LYS A 158 19.24 -16.88 8.59
CA LYS A 158 18.20 -16.90 9.62
C LYS A 158 18.70 -16.36 10.96
N ALA A 159 19.90 -16.75 11.39
CA ALA A 159 20.49 -16.25 12.63
C ALA A 159 20.73 -14.74 12.56
N LEU A 160 21.26 -14.24 11.43
CA LEU A 160 21.47 -12.82 11.19
C LEU A 160 20.15 -12.04 11.30
N THR A 161 19.12 -12.46 10.56
CA THR A 161 17.81 -11.79 10.59
C THR A 161 17.17 -11.81 11.98
N LEU A 162 17.24 -12.95 12.68
CA LEU A 162 16.72 -13.07 14.05
C LEU A 162 17.49 -12.21 15.06
N LEU A 163 18.81 -12.05 14.89
CA LEU A 163 19.61 -11.17 15.73
C LEU A 163 19.18 -9.71 15.56
N PHE A 164 18.99 -9.25 14.33
CA PHE A 164 18.50 -7.89 14.05
C PHE A 164 17.10 -7.65 14.62
N LEU A 165 16.17 -8.60 14.42
CA LEU A 165 14.81 -8.52 14.96
C LEU A 165 14.78 -8.56 16.50
N ARG A 166 15.63 -9.39 17.11
CA ARG A 166 15.72 -9.46 18.58
C ARG A 166 16.32 -8.19 19.16
N TRP A 167 17.34 -7.64 18.52
CA TRP A 167 17.94 -6.37 18.91
C TRP A 167 16.93 -5.23 18.81
N TRP A 168 16.06 -5.22 17.80
CA TRP A 168 14.99 -4.23 17.63
C TRP A 168 13.95 -4.24 18.77
N ILE A 169 13.65 -5.40 19.34
CA ILE A 169 12.58 -5.58 20.34
C ILE A 169 13.09 -5.35 21.78
N SER A 170 14.41 -5.33 22.00
CA SER A 170 15.02 -5.23 23.33
C SER A 170 15.44 -3.82 23.70
#